data_AF-A0A1S9C279-F1
#
_entry.id   AF-A0A1S9C279-F1
#
_cell.length_a   1.000
_cell.length_b   1.000
_cell.length_c   1.000
_cell.angle_alpha   90.00
_cell.angle_beta   90.00
_cell.angle_gamma   90.00
#
_symmetry.space_group_name_H-M   'P 1'
#
loop_
_entity.id
_entity.type
_entity.pdbx_description
1 polymer ?
#
loop_
_entity_poly.entity_id
_entity_poly.type
_entity_poly.pdbx_seq_one_letter_code
_entity_poly.pdbx_strand_id
1 'polypeptide(L)'
;MKKLIYGQNIMWVDLGIKVPACVTTNGKLKFIGNGRQNKAIRRKFKVERKQLGKLKKLKAIKKTNNKENRIMQDKDNKYSKEIIKFAK
;
A
#
# COMPACT_ATOMS: atom_id res chain seq x y z
N MET A 1 19.25 -29.12 3.28
CA MET A 1 18.86 -27.84 3.92
C MET A 1 20.01 -26.86 3.81
N LYS A 2 19.82 -25.70 3.17
CA LYS A 2 20.87 -24.66 3.10
C LYS A 2 21.09 -24.11 4.51
N LYS A 3 22.34 -24.22 5.00
CA LYS A 3 22.79 -23.62 6.26
C LYS A 3 22.64 -22.10 6.11
N LEU A 4 21.83 -21.46 6.96
CA LEU A 4 21.81 -20.01 7.08
C LEU A 4 23.22 -19.57 7.49
N ILE A 5 23.86 -18.77 6.64
CA ILE A 5 25.18 -18.22 6.92
C ILE A 5 25.00 -17.18 8.03
N TYR A 6 25.47 -17.51 9.23
CA TYR A 6 25.51 -16.58 10.36
C TYR A 6 26.32 -15.34 9.93
N GLY A 7 25.64 -14.18 9.82
CA GLY A 7 26.23 -12.93 9.36
C GLY A 7 25.44 -12.18 8.29
N GLN A 8 24.43 -12.81 7.65
CA GLN A 8 23.51 -12.10 6.74
C GLN A 8 22.25 -11.65 7.47
N ASN A 9 22.00 -10.34 7.52
CA ASN A 9 20.70 -9.79 7.93
C ASN A 9 19.66 -10.10 6.84
N ILE A 10 18.89 -11.19 7.03
CA ILE A 10 17.81 -11.59 6.12
C ILE A 10 16.48 -11.04 6.67
N MET A 11 15.78 -10.26 5.84
CA MET A 11 14.42 -9.82 6.12
C MET A 11 13.41 -10.59 5.27
N TRP A 12 12.33 -11.04 5.90
CA TRP A 12 11.17 -11.62 5.25
C TRP A 12 10.09 -10.57 5.11
N VAL A 13 9.43 -10.53 3.96
CA VAL A 13 8.35 -9.58 3.65
C VAL A 13 7.16 -10.35 3.10
N ASP A 14 5.99 -10.17 3.70
CA ASP A 14 4.70 -10.67 3.21
C ASP A 14 3.77 -9.48 2.89
N LEU A 15 3.06 -9.55 1.76
CA LEU A 15 2.19 -8.48 1.28
C LEU A 15 0.73 -8.86 1.45
N GLY A 16 -0.02 -8.06 2.21
CA GLY A 16 -1.38 -8.41 2.63
C GLY A 16 -2.46 -7.39 2.25
N ILE A 17 -3.70 -7.87 2.16
CA ILE A 17 -4.86 -7.01 1.87
C ILE A 17 -5.25 -6.15 3.08
N LYS A 18 -5.18 -6.70 4.29
CA LYS A 18 -5.54 -5.98 5.54
C LYS A 18 -4.38 -5.15 6.05
N VAL A 19 -3.18 -5.71 6.01
CA VAL A 19 -1.91 -5.08 6.34
C VAL A 19 -1.06 -5.12 5.07
N PRO A 20 -0.76 -3.98 4.42
CA PRO A 20 -0.03 -3.92 3.16
C PRO A 20 1.31 -4.63 3.17
N ALA A 21 2.07 -4.53 4.25
CA ALA A 21 3.33 -5.26 4.41
C ALA A 21 3.52 -5.75 5.85
N CYS A 22 3.88 -7.02 5.99
CA CYS A 22 4.33 -7.63 7.23
C CYS A 22 5.80 -7.97 7.05
N VAL A 23 6.67 -7.47 7.93
CA VAL A 23 8.12 -7.65 7.82
C VAL A 23 8.70 -8.26 9.07
N THR A 24 9.64 -9.19 8.92
CA THR A 24 10.36 -9.79 10.04
C THR A 24 11.86 -9.91 9.76
N THR A 25 12.67 -9.50 10.72
CA THR A 25 14.14 -9.58 10.68
C THR A 25 14.67 -9.75 12.10
N ASN A 26 15.69 -10.60 12.29
CA ASN A 26 16.35 -10.80 13.58
C ASN A 26 15.38 -11.05 14.76
N GLY A 27 14.33 -11.84 14.54
CA GLY A 27 13.31 -12.16 15.54
C GLY A 27 12.31 -11.04 15.85
N LYS A 28 12.40 -9.88 15.20
CA LYS A 28 11.47 -8.76 15.36
C LYS A 28 10.45 -8.75 14.22
N LEU A 29 9.18 -8.55 14.58
CA LEU A 29 8.05 -8.46 13.65
C LEU A 29 7.54 -7.02 13.58
N LYS A 30 7.15 -6.57 12.39
CA LYS A 30 6.50 -5.27 12.19
C LYS A 30 5.42 -5.33 11.12
N PHE A 31 4.26 -4.76 11.43
CA PHE A 31 3.15 -4.58 10.50
C PHE A 31 3.14 -3.15 9.98
N ILE A 32 3.13 -2.98 8.66
CA ILE A 32 3.27 -1.70 7.97
C ILE A 32 2.04 -1.44 7.11
N GLY A 33 1.42 -0.29 7.36
CA GLY A 33 0.29 0.24 6.60
C GLY A 33 -1.10 -0.24 7.02
N ASN A 34 -2.12 0.38 6.42
CA ASN A 34 -3.53 0.07 6.72
C ASN A 34 -4.32 -0.20 5.43
N GLY A 35 -4.50 -1.48 5.10
CA GLY A 35 -5.17 -1.93 3.89
C GLY A 35 -6.68 -1.70 3.92
N ARG A 36 -7.30 -1.69 5.12
CA ARG A 36 -8.72 -1.34 5.28
C ARG A 36 -8.98 0.12 4.90
N GLN A 37 -8.12 1.03 5.33
CA GLN A 37 -8.18 2.44 4.93
C GLN A 37 -7.93 2.59 3.42
N ASN A 38 -6.96 1.87 2.86
CA ASN A 38 -6.72 1.87 1.40
C ASN A 38 -7.98 1.43 0.63
N LYS A 39 -8.62 0.35 1.09
CA LYS A 39 -9.87 -0.16 0.51
C LYS A 39 -11.01 0.87 0.61
N ALA A 40 -11.13 1.57 1.73
CA ALA A 40 -12.14 2.63 1.90
C ALA A 40 -11.94 3.78 0.91
N ILE A 41 -10.69 4.23 0.71
CA ILE A 41 -10.36 5.28 -0.25
C ILE A 41 -10.70 4.84 -1.69
N ARG A 42 -10.25 3.65 -2.10
CA ARG A 42 -10.55 3.11 -3.44
C ARG A 42 -12.06 3.00 -3.68
N ARG A 43 -12.83 2.56 -2.68
CA ARG A 43 -14.29 2.49 -2.74
C ARG A 43 -14.93 3.87 -2.93
N LYS A 44 -14.48 4.89 -2.19
CA LYS A 44 -14.98 6.27 -2.32
C LYS A 44 -14.83 6.79 -3.76
N PHE A 45 -13.61 6.72 -4.31
CA PHE A 45 -13.36 7.16 -5.68
C PHE A 45 -14.15 6.37 -6.74
N LYS A 46 -14.33 5.06 -6.53
CA LYS A 46 -15.16 4.21 -7.42
C LYS A 46 -16.62 4.65 -7.42
N VAL A 47 -17.19 4.91 -6.24
CA VAL A 47 -18.59 5.36 -6.11
C VAL A 47 -18.78 6.72 -6.76
N GLU A 48 -17.91 7.68 -6.47
CA GLU A 48 -17.96 9.03 -7.07
C GLU A 48 -17.86 8.97 -8.60
N ARG A 49 -16.92 8.18 -9.14
CA ARG A 49 -16.77 7.99 -10.59
C ARG A 49 -18.01 7.36 -11.23
N LYS A 50 -18.63 6.38 -10.56
CA LYS A 50 -19.88 5.72 -11.03
C LYS A 50 -21.04 6.72 -11.05
N GLN A 51 -21.20 7.53 -10.01
CA GLN A 51 -22.25 8.55 -9.93
C GLN A 51 -22.07 9.62 -11.00
N LEU A 52 -20.87 10.17 -11.17
CA LEU A 52 -20.57 11.14 -12.22
C LEU A 52 -20.75 10.57 -13.63
N GLY A 53 -20.41 9.30 -13.83
CA GLY A 53 -20.61 8.59 -15.10
C GLY A 53 -22.08 8.46 -15.46
N LYS A 54 -22.94 8.09 -14.49
CA LYS A 54 -24.41 8.08 -14.69
C LYS A 54 -24.97 9.45 -15.07
N LEU A 55 -24.45 10.51 -14.44
CA LEU A 55 -24.81 11.90 -14.75
C LEU A 55 -24.12 12.44 -16.03
N LYS A 56 -23.32 11.63 -16.74
CA LYS A 56 -22.51 12.02 -17.91
C LYS A 56 -21.58 13.23 -17.67
N LYS A 57 -21.16 13.48 -16.42
CA LYS A 57 -20.28 14.61 -16.04
C LYS A 57 -18.79 14.28 -16.33
N LEU A 58 -18.45 14.07 -17.59
CA LEU A 58 -17.10 13.66 -18.02
C LEU A 58 -16.01 14.68 -17.65
N LYS A 59 -16.30 15.98 -17.73
CA LYS A 59 -15.36 17.05 -17.32
C LYS A 59 -14.95 16.91 -15.85
N ALA A 60 -15.91 16.59 -14.97
CA ALA A 60 -15.64 16.40 -13.53
C ALA A 60 -14.78 15.15 -13.28
N ILE A 61 -15.03 14.05 -14.00
CA ILE A 61 -14.20 12.83 -13.92
C ILE A 61 -12.76 13.13 -14.35
N LYS A 62 -12.56 13.85 -15.47
CA LYS A 62 -11.23 14.26 -15.94
C LYS A 62 -10.51 15.17 -14.94
N LYS A 63 -11.23 16.09 -14.29
CA LYS A 63 -10.69 16.99 -13.26
C LYS A 63 -10.10 16.25 -12.05
N THR A 64 -10.60 15.04 -11.75
CA THR A 64 -10.03 14.18 -10.69
C THR A 64 -8.58 13.78 -10.98
N ASN A 65 -8.13 13.83 -12.24
CA ASN A 65 -6.74 13.68 -12.66
C ASN A 65 -5.98 12.56 -11.91
N ASN A 66 -6.50 11.33 -12.00
CA ASN A 66 -5.93 10.13 -11.37
C ASN A 66 -5.57 10.28 -9.87
N LYS A 67 -6.29 11.14 -9.13
CA LYS A 67 -6.03 11.42 -7.71
C LYS A 67 -6.02 10.16 -6.83
N GLU A 68 -6.90 9.19 -7.12
CA GLU A 68 -6.91 7.88 -6.44
C GLU A 68 -5.54 7.20 -6.54
N ASN A 69 -4.99 7.08 -7.75
CA ASN A 69 -3.71 6.40 -7.98
C ASN A 69 -2.56 7.16 -7.31
N ARG A 70 -2.54 8.49 -7.39
CA ARG A 70 -1.51 9.31 -6.72
C ARG A 70 -1.50 9.11 -5.21
N ILE A 71 -2.68 9.04 -4.59
CA ILE A 71 -2.80 8.77 -3.15
C ILE A 71 -2.30 7.36 -2.81
N MET A 72 -2.67 6.35 -3.62
CA MET A 72 -2.21 4.97 -3.40
C MET A 72 -0.69 4.86 -3.54
N GLN A 73 -0.12 5.48 -4.56
CA GLN A 73 1.32 5.47 -4.81
C GLN A 73 2.11 6.19 -3.71
N ASP A 74 1.61 7.33 -3.20
CA ASP A 74 2.22 8.01 -2.04
C ASP A 74 2.23 7.11 -0.80
N LYS A 75 1.14 6.37 -0.55
CA LYS A 75 1.07 5.40 0.55
C LYS A 75 2.06 4.26 0.36
N ASP A 76 2.11 3.66 -0.82
CA ASP A 76 3.03 2.57 -1.12
C ASP A 76 4.49 3.03 -0.95
N ASN A 77 4.83 4.25 -1.40
CA ASN A 77 6.15 4.85 -1.18
C ASN A 77 6.48 5.06 0.31
N LYS A 78 5.50 5.47 1.13
CA LYS A 78 5.68 5.61 2.58
C LYS A 78 5.90 4.25 3.26
N TYR A 79 5.16 3.22 2.85
CA TYR A 79 5.35 1.86 3.35
C TYR A 79 6.72 1.32 2.96
N SER A 80 7.17 1.52 1.72
CA SER A 80 8.51 1.14 1.28
C SER A 80 9.62 1.82 2.09
N LYS A 81 9.48 3.12 2.38
CA LYS A 81 10.43 3.84 3.26
C LYS A 81 10.46 3.24 4.67
N GLU A 82 9.31 2.82 5.18
CA GLU A 82 9.21 2.22 6.50
C GLU A 82 9.84 0.81 6.57
N ILE A 83 9.69 0.01 5.51
CA ILE A 83 10.37 -1.29 5.36
C ILE A 83 11.89 -1.09 5.35
N ILE A 84 12.40 -0.16 4.54
CA ILE A 84 13.83 0.16 4.47
C ILE A 84 14.34 0.63 5.84
N LYS A 85 13.58 1.46 6.55
CA LYS A 85 13.94 1.92 7.90
C LYS A 85 13.99 0.76 8.90
N PHE A 86 13.12 -0.23 8.76
CA PHE A 86 13.11 -1.42 9.61
C PHE A 86 14.24 -2.41 9.28
N ALA A 87 14.79 -2.34 8.06
CA ALA A 87 15.89 -3.19 7.60
C ALA A 87 17.27 -2.71 8.05
N LYS A 88 17.39 -1.45 8.44
CA LYS A 88 18.59 -0.87 9.04
C LYS A 88 18.72 -1.31 10.49
#